data_AF-A0A7Z9Y987-F1
#
_entry.id   AF-A0A7Z9Y987-F1
#
_cell.length_a   1.000
_cell.length_b   1.000
_cell.length_c   1.000
_cell.angle_alpha   90.00
_cell.angle_beta   90.00
_cell.angle_gamma   90.00
#
_symmetry.space_group_name_H-M   'P 1'
#
loop_
_entity.id
_entity.type
_entity.pdbx_description
1 polymer ?
#
loop_
_entity_poly.entity_id
_entity_poly.type
_entity_poly.pdbx_seq_one_letter_code
_entity_poly.pdbx_strand_id
1 'polypeptide(L)'
;MRSEEIRPTTRDELFVSMFKKKRQRVRTKCRVCRVEQGKRYCQALKVVICPSCCRKLRGNIKGCDEGCYYYAPLIRRSRALPEEEFPIYTCLATDSELQGMVSAVIARKKPDGNLQAMFILLDLWKRGIRDCFVDADLTEEDLKEQVERKGDVPFKEISFEEFQKLIRWGLEIARQVKTPIPEEFKIWGKMLGDLSKVPPPKGSLYKCAKCGGDLPDEAVELMKQYAQQDDIQFYILCRKCGGQFED
;
A
#
# COMPACT_ATOMS: atom_id res chain seq x y z
N MET A 1 17.30 9.57 2.46
CA MET A 1 17.32 10.82 3.28
C MET A 1 16.33 10.66 4.41
N ARG A 2 16.80 10.72 5.65
CA ARG A 2 15.93 10.67 6.84
C ARG A 2 15.16 12.00 6.93
N SER A 3 13.85 11.93 7.19
CA SER A 3 12.95 13.09 7.27
C SER A 3 13.39 14.14 8.32
N GLU A 4 14.21 13.73 9.27
CA GLU A 4 14.70 14.50 10.42
C GLU A 4 15.69 15.63 10.05
N GLU A 5 16.26 15.62 8.84
CA GLU A 5 17.25 16.63 8.40
C GLU A 5 16.64 17.81 7.63
N ILE A 6 15.34 17.78 7.34
CA ILE A 6 14.69 18.80 6.51
C ILE A 6 14.18 19.92 7.41
N ARG A 7 14.91 21.05 7.44
CA ARG A 7 14.52 22.24 8.21
C ARG A 7 13.70 23.24 7.37
N PRO A 8 12.58 23.76 7.93
CA PRO A 8 11.83 24.87 7.33
C PRO A 8 12.69 26.12 7.18
N THR A 9 12.42 26.92 6.14
CA THR A 9 13.04 28.23 5.97
C THR A 9 11.98 29.32 5.90
N THR A 10 12.38 30.56 6.16
CA THR A 10 11.54 31.77 5.96
C THR A 10 10.91 31.82 4.56
N ARG A 11 11.60 31.30 3.53
CA ARG A 11 11.06 31.19 2.17
C ARG A 11 9.92 30.17 2.04
N ASP A 12 9.93 29.11 2.86
CA ASP A 12 8.85 28.12 2.91
C ASP A 12 7.60 28.69 3.59
N GLU A 13 7.78 29.53 4.61
CA GLU A 13 6.68 30.25 5.28
C GLU A 13 6.05 31.32 4.37
N LEU A 14 6.89 32.07 3.65
CA LEU A 14 6.45 33.01 2.62
C LEU A 14 5.70 32.29 1.49
N PHE A 15 6.05 31.04 1.17
CA PHE A 15 5.32 30.26 0.17
C PHE A 15 3.87 30.01 0.58
N VAL A 16 3.60 29.75 1.87
CA VAL A 16 2.23 29.57 2.40
C VAL A 16 1.40 30.85 2.23
N SER A 17 1.98 32.01 2.53
CA SER A 17 1.29 33.30 2.41
C SER A 17 1.02 33.69 0.94
N MET A 18 1.91 33.32 0.02
CA MET A 18 1.72 33.50 -1.42
C MET A 18 0.68 32.53 -2.01
N PHE A 19 0.65 31.27 -1.57
CA PHE A 19 -0.34 30.28 -2.00
C PHE A 19 -1.77 30.72 -1.68
N LYS A 20 -1.98 31.31 -0.49
CA LYS A 20 -3.28 31.89 -0.08
C LYS A 20 -3.73 33.07 -0.96
N LYS A 21 -2.81 33.78 -1.61
CA LYS A 21 -3.10 35.02 -2.37
C LYS A 21 -3.32 34.82 -3.89
N LYS A 22 -3.45 33.59 -4.40
CA LYS A 22 -3.64 33.28 -5.86
C LYS A 22 -2.64 33.98 -6.80
N ARG A 23 -1.46 34.41 -6.33
CA ARG A 23 -0.45 35.08 -7.15
C ARG A 23 0.68 34.12 -7.53
N GLN A 24 0.77 33.82 -8.83
CA GLN A 24 1.84 33.13 -9.57
C GLN A 24 2.45 31.83 -8.97
N ARG A 25 2.62 30.81 -9.83
CA ARG A 25 3.32 29.57 -9.47
C ARG A 25 4.82 29.84 -9.26
N VAL A 26 5.20 30.22 -8.03
CA VAL A 26 6.61 30.39 -7.66
C VAL A 26 7.29 29.01 -7.72
N ARG A 27 8.18 28.81 -8.69
CA ARG A 27 9.05 27.63 -8.72
C ARG A 27 10.20 27.88 -7.76
N THR A 28 10.31 27.07 -6.73
CA THR A 28 11.43 27.11 -5.78
C THR A 28 12.19 25.78 -5.80
N LYS A 29 13.35 25.72 -5.15
CA LYS A 29 14.07 24.45 -4.96
C LYS A 29 13.29 23.54 -4.02
N CYS A 30 13.09 22.30 -4.42
CA CYS A 30 12.52 21.26 -3.55
C CYS A 30 13.46 21.02 -2.37
N ARG A 31 12.95 21.03 -1.14
CA ARG A 31 13.78 20.78 0.06
C ARG A 31 14.25 19.34 0.22
N VAL A 32 13.66 18.39 -0.51
CA VAL A 32 14.04 16.98 -0.50
C VAL A 32 15.13 16.69 -1.53
N CYS A 33 14.85 16.90 -2.83
CA CYS A 33 15.80 16.56 -3.91
C CYS A 33 16.56 17.75 -4.50
N ARG A 34 16.39 18.97 -3.97
CA ARG A 34 17.08 20.22 -4.37
C ARG A 34 16.84 20.72 -5.79
N VAL A 35 16.10 20.00 -6.64
CA VAL A 35 15.72 20.46 -7.99
C VAL A 35 14.73 21.62 -7.96
N GLU A 36 14.74 22.48 -8.98
CA GLU A 36 13.88 23.68 -9.13
C GLU A 36 12.45 23.36 -9.58
N GLN A 37 11.83 22.37 -8.94
CA GLN A 37 10.45 21.96 -9.17
C GLN A 37 9.59 21.98 -7.90
N GLY A 38 10.03 22.69 -6.86
CA GLY A 38 9.25 22.95 -5.66
C GLY A 38 7.99 23.73 -5.99
N LYS A 39 6.83 23.06 -5.83
CA LYS A 39 5.50 23.60 -6.21
C LYS A 39 4.41 23.26 -5.19
N ARG A 40 4.70 22.42 -4.18
CA ARG A 40 3.76 21.98 -3.15
C ARG A 40 4.30 22.32 -1.78
N TYR A 41 3.47 22.85 -0.89
CA TYR A 41 3.83 22.99 0.51
C TYR A 41 3.46 21.71 1.28
N CYS A 42 4.44 21.00 1.81
CA CYS A 42 4.21 19.82 2.63
C CYS A 42 3.88 20.24 4.05
N GLN A 43 2.66 19.98 4.51
CA GLN A 43 2.25 20.30 5.89
C GLN A 43 3.00 19.47 6.94
N ALA A 44 3.27 18.19 6.63
CA ALA A 44 4.01 17.28 7.51
C ALA A 44 5.44 17.76 7.81
N LEU A 45 6.18 18.17 6.76
CA LEU A 45 7.57 18.62 6.87
C LEU A 45 7.71 20.14 6.99
N LYS A 46 6.61 20.89 6.85
CA LYS A 46 6.58 22.37 6.82
C LYS A 46 7.52 23.01 5.80
N VAL A 47 7.72 22.38 4.63
CA VAL A 47 8.63 22.83 3.56
C VAL A 47 8.02 22.75 2.16
N VAL A 48 8.60 23.48 1.20
CA VAL A 48 8.25 23.35 -0.21
C VAL A 48 8.97 22.16 -0.87
N ILE A 49 8.18 21.30 -1.51
CA ILE A 49 8.64 20.08 -2.17
C ILE A 49 8.13 19.97 -3.61
N CYS A 50 8.81 19.16 -4.42
CA CYS A 50 8.37 18.84 -5.77
C CYS A 50 7.31 17.71 -5.75
N PRO A 51 6.47 17.59 -6.80
CA PRO A 51 5.48 16.51 -6.90
C PRO A 51 6.07 15.09 -6.80
N SER A 52 7.27 14.87 -7.33
CA SER A 52 7.94 13.56 -7.29
C SER A 52 8.32 13.14 -5.87
N CYS A 53 9.00 14.02 -5.11
CA CYS A 53 9.29 13.77 -3.70
C CYS A 53 8.04 13.69 -2.84
N CYS A 54 7.01 14.50 -3.14
CA CYS A 54 5.72 14.39 -2.47
C CYS A 54 5.09 13.01 -2.67
N ARG A 55 5.16 12.43 -3.88
CA ARG A 55 4.69 11.07 -4.16
C ARG A 55 5.49 10.03 -3.37
N LYS A 56 6.82 10.14 -3.32
CA LYS A 56 7.69 9.20 -2.60
C LYS A 56 7.48 9.19 -1.08
N LEU A 57 7.22 10.36 -0.49
CA LEU A 57 7.06 10.51 0.96
C LEU A 57 5.63 10.30 1.47
N ARG A 58 4.66 10.26 0.55
CA ARG A 58 3.23 10.16 0.85
C ARG A 58 2.94 8.91 1.68
N GLY A 59 2.15 9.05 2.75
CA GLY A 59 1.80 7.96 3.67
C GLY A 59 2.95 7.43 4.54
N ASN A 60 4.20 7.78 4.22
CA ASN A 60 5.40 7.24 4.85
C ASN A 60 6.00 8.17 5.93
N ILE A 61 5.43 9.35 6.14
CA ILE A 61 5.89 10.32 7.15
C ILE A 61 4.72 10.77 8.04
N LYS A 62 5.02 11.00 9.31
CA LYS A 62 4.03 11.47 10.30
C LYS A 62 3.43 12.81 9.86
N GLY A 63 2.10 12.90 9.81
CA GLY A 63 1.35 14.08 9.37
C GLY A 63 1.09 14.17 7.86
N CYS A 64 1.43 13.13 7.09
CA CYS A 64 0.99 12.99 5.69
C CYS A 64 -0.20 12.03 5.62
N ASP A 65 -1.37 12.53 6.03
CA ASP A 65 -2.62 11.78 6.23
C ASP A 65 -3.81 12.43 5.48
N GLU A 66 -5.03 12.08 5.87
CA GLU A 66 -6.29 12.63 5.32
C GLU A 66 -6.47 14.14 5.51
N GLY A 67 -5.67 14.80 6.34
CA GLY A 67 -5.65 16.26 6.47
C GLY A 67 -4.84 16.96 5.37
N CYS A 68 -4.04 16.21 4.60
CA CYS A 68 -3.15 16.78 3.60
C CYS A 68 -3.88 17.16 2.30
N TYR A 69 -3.82 18.44 1.92
CA TYR A 69 -4.46 18.98 0.70
C TYR A 69 -4.13 18.21 -0.60
N TYR A 70 -2.92 17.62 -0.69
CA TYR A 70 -2.47 16.91 -1.89
C TYR A 70 -2.62 15.38 -1.81
N TYR A 71 -2.86 14.83 -0.62
CA TYR A 71 -3.00 13.39 -0.41
C TYR A 71 -4.45 13.00 -0.15
N ALA A 72 -5.19 13.80 0.64
CA ALA A 72 -6.59 13.57 0.93
C ALA A 72 -7.46 13.30 -0.31
N PRO A 73 -7.33 14.03 -1.44
CA PRO A 73 -8.12 13.73 -2.64
C PRO A 73 -7.74 12.42 -3.34
N LEU A 74 -6.57 11.86 -3.05
CA LEU A 74 -6.11 10.58 -3.60
C LEU A 74 -6.55 9.42 -2.72
N ILE A 75 -6.55 9.61 -1.40
CA ILE A 75 -7.12 8.67 -0.44
C ILE A 75 -8.65 8.59 -0.62
N ARG A 76 -9.27 9.74 -0.87
CA ARG A 76 -10.71 9.91 -1.10
C ARG A 76 -10.96 10.10 -2.60
N ARG A 77 -10.58 9.13 -3.44
CA ARG A 77 -10.99 9.13 -4.86
C ARG A 77 -12.51 9.26 -5.00
N SER A 78 -13.24 8.69 -4.05
CA SER A 78 -14.66 8.94 -3.85
C SER A 78 -14.92 9.94 -2.72
N ARG A 79 -15.98 10.76 -2.88
CA ARG A 79 -16.52 11.62 -1.83
C ARG A 79 -17.29 10.82 -0.76
N ALA A 80 -17.63 9.57 -1.05
CA ALA A 80 -18.31 8.68 -0.12
C ALA A 80 -17.31 8.02 0.83
N LEU A 81 -17.65 7.97 2.11
CA LEU A 81 -16.95 7.17 3.11
C LEU A 81 -17.37 5.69 2.97
N PRO A 82 -16.56 4.73 3.45
CA PRO A 82 -16.96 3.33 3.48
C PRO A 82 -18.24 3.15 4.30
N GLU A 83 -19.27 2.60 3.66
CA GLU A 83 -20.42 2.02 4.35
C GLU A 83 -20.11 0.55 4.69
N GLU A 84 -20.48 0.10 5.88
CA GLU A 84 -20.01 -1.16 6.45
C GLU A 84 -20.71 -2.41 5.88
N GLU A 85 -21.87 -2.27 5.21
CA GLU A 85 -22.80 -3.40 5.02
C GLU A 85 -23.10 -3.77 3.56
N PHE A 86 -22.33 -3.28 2.59
CA PHE A 86 -22.55 -3.70 1.21
C PHE A 86 -22.22 -5.18 1.00
N PRO A 87 -23.06 -5.95 0.29
CA PRO A 87 -22.77 -7.36 0.01
C PRO A 87 -21.48 -7.51 -0.78
N ILE A 88 -20.74 -8.58 -0.49
CA ILE A 88 -19.54 -8.93 -1.25
C ILE A 88 -19.97 -9.30 -2.66
N TYR A 89 -19.35 -8.64 -3.64
CA TYR A 89 -19.50 -8.97 -5.06
C TYR A 89 -18.49 -10.04 -5.46
N THR A 90 -17.20 -9.80 -5.21
CA THR A 90 -16.14 -10.79 -5.46
C THR A 90 -14.91 -10.53 -4.59
N CYS A 91 -14.09 -11.56 -4.42
CA CYS A 91 -12.76 -11.51 -3.83
C CYS A 91 -11.78 -12.20 -4.79
N LEU A 92 -10.73 -11.50 -5.19
CA LEU A 92 -9.76 -11.96 -6.17
C LEU A 92 -8.36 -11.91 -5.58
N ALA A 93 -7.49 -12.85 -5.98
CA ALA A 93 -6.06 -12.78 -5.72
C ALA A 93 -5.26 -13.31 -6.91
N THR A 94 -4.10 -12.72 -7.18
CA THR A 94 -3.15 -13.28 -8.15
C THR A 94 -2.44 -14.50 -7.59
N ASP A 95 -2.17 -15.47 -8.45
CA ASP A 95 -1.39 -16.65 -8.09
C ASP A 95 0.12 -16.36 -8.12
N SER A 96 0.75 -16.18 -6.96
CA SER A 96 2.16 -15.77 -6.87
C SER A 96 3.11 -16.93 -6.56
N GLU A 97 2.95 -18.09 -7.20
CA GLU A 97 3.76 -19.30 -6.92
C GLU A 97 5.28 -19.07 -7.00
N LEU A 98 5.73 -17.96 -7.59
CA LEU A 98 7.14 -17.68 -7.87
C LEU A 98 7.75 -16.46 -7.18
N GLN A 99 6.96 -15.49 -6.69
CA GLN A 99 7.51 -14.14 -6.41
C GLN A 99 7.09 -13.53 -5.06
N GLY A 100 6.27 -14.20 -4.25
CA GLY A 100 5.79 -13.69 -2.96
C GLY A 100 4.92 -12.42 -3.02
N MET A 101 4.77 -11.81 -4.20
CA MET A 101 3.98 -10.62 -4.46
C MET A 101 2.57 -10.99 -4.90
N VAL A 102 1.57 -10.61 -4.10
CA VAL A 102 0.16 -10.92 -4.36
C VAL A 102 -0.63 -9.64 -4.51
N SER A 103 -1.32 -9.47 -5.64
CA SER A 103 -2.37 -8.48 -5.76
C SER A 103 -3.69 -9.11 -5.31
N ALA A 104 -4.34 -8.51 -4.32
CA ALA A 104 -5.61 -8.95 -3.78
C ALA A 104 -6.67 -7.85 -3.99
N VAL A 105 -7.85 -8.22 -4.46
CA VAL A 105 -8.98 -7.29 -4.71
C VAL A 105 -10.22 -7.78 -3.99
N ILE A 106 -10.89 -6.89 -3.26
CA ILE A 106 -12.23 -7.13 -2.74
C ILE A 106 -13.17 -6.08 -3.31
N ALA A 107 -14.30 -6.51 -3.86
CA ALA A 107 -15.35 -5.62 -4.32
C ALA A 107 -16.66 -5.90 -3.59
N ARG A 108 -17.38 -4.82 -3.25
CA ARG A 108 -18.72 -4.88 -2.66
C ARG A 108 -19.70 -4.12 -3.55
N LYS A 109 -20.92 -4.64 -3.70
CA LYS A 109 -21.94 -4.08 -4.59
C LYS A 109 -22.82 -3.07 -3.85
N LYS A 110 -22.90 -1.85 -4.38
CA LYS A 110 -23.74 -0.78 -3.84
C LYS A 110 -25.18 -0.89 -4.36
N PRO A 111 -26.17 -0.22 -3.71
CA PRO A 111 -27.56 -0.19 -4.16
C PRO A 111 -27.76 0.43 -5.56
N ASP A 112 -26.88 1.32 -5.99
CA ASP A 112 -26.90 1.95 -7.32
C ASP A 112 -26.43 1.01 -8.44
N GLY A 113 -25.98 -0.21 -8.09
CA GLY A 113 -25.46 -1.20 -9.02
C GLY A 113 -23.95 -1.12 -9.24
N ASN A 114 -23.30 -0.01 -8.88
CA ASN A 114 -21.85 0.15 -8.98
C ASN A 114 -21.14 -0.56 -7.82
N LEU A 115 -19.82 -0.69 -7.96
CA LEU A 115 -18.95 -1.38 -7.03
C LEU A 115 -18.11 -0.41 -6.22
N GLN A 116 -17.83 -0.81 -4.99
CA GLN A 116 -16.75 -0.30 -4.18
C GLN A 116 -15.66 -1.37 -4.09
N ALA A 117 -14.50 -1.10 -4.68
CA ALA A 117 -13.40 -2.05 -4.81
C ALA A 117 -12.14 -1.54 -4.12
N MET A 118 -11.55 -2.38 -3.27
CA MET A 118 -10.25 -2.17 -2.65
C MET A 118 -9.22 -3.09 -3.31
N PHE A 119 -8.10 -2.51 -3.72
CA PHE A 119 -6.97 -3.18 -4.34
C PHE A 119 -5.78 -3.10 -3.40
N ILE A 120 -5.21 -4.24 -3.05
CA ILE A 120 -4.15 -4.39 -2.05
C ILE A 120 -2.98 -5.10 -2.71
N LEU A 121 -1.79 -4.50 -2.63
CA LEU A 121 -0.55 -5.16 -3.01
C LEU A 121 0.13 -5.70 -1.75
N LEU A 122 0.31 -7.02 -1.71
CA LEU A 122 0.99 -7.73 -0.65
C LEU A 122 2.37 -8.17 -1.12
N ASP A 123 3.33 -7.99 -0.23
CA ASP A 123 4.71 -8.43 -0.35
C ASP A 123 4.95 -9.44 0.78
N LEU A 124 4.66 -10.71 0.49
CA LEU A 124 4.67 -11.78 1.47
C LEU A 124 6.08 -12.28 1.82
N TRP A 125 7.14 -11.65 1.31
CA TRP A 125 8.54 -11.98 1.61
C TRP A 125 9.34 -10.82 2.20
N LYS A 126 8.85 -9.59 2.12
CA LYS A 126 9.46 -8.45 2.78
C LYS A 126 8.47 -7.70 3.65
N ARG A 127 7.62 -6.89 3.01
CA ARG A 127 6.99 -5.74 3.66
C ARG A 127 5.58 -6.00 4.20
N GLY A 128 4.92 -7.08 3.81
CA GLY A 128 3.53 -7.34 4.15
C GLY A 128 2.61 -6.51 3.28
N ILE A 129 1.83 -5.58 3.84
CA ILE A 129 1.02 -4.66 3.01
C ILE A 129 1.92 -3.59 2.41
N ARG A 130 2.10 -3.62 1.09
CA ARG A 130 2.97 -2.69 0.35
C ARG A 130 2.22 -1.49 -0.18
N ASP A 131 1.02 -1.69 -0.72
CA ASP A 131 0.19 -0.61 -1.25
C ASP A 131 -1.30 -0.95 -1.10
N CYS A 132 -2.13 0.09 -1.05
CA CYS A 132 -3.59 -0.05 -1.01
C CYS A 132 -4.22 1.17 -1.69
N PHE A 133 -5.18 0.94 -2.58
CA PHE A 133 -6.03 1.99 -3.10
C PHE A 133 -7.47 1.50 -3.25
N VAL A 134 -8.40 2.45 -3.22
CA VAL A 134 -9.84 2.16 -3.31
C VAL A 134 -10.45 2.97 -4.43
N ASP A 135 -11.33 2.29 -5.18
CA ASP A 135 -12.27 2.92 -6.10
C ASP A 135 -13.68 2.65 -5.58
N ALA A 136 -14.38 3.68 -5.12
CA ALA A 136 -15.68 3.50 -4.48
C ALA A 136 -16.87 3.65 -5.44
N ASP A 137 -16.59 3.87 -6.73
CA ASP A 137 -17.62 4.03 -7.75
C ASP A 137 -17.13 3.48 -9.09
N LEU A 138 -17.12 2.15 -9.17
CA LEU A 138 -16.56 1.39 -10.28
C LEU A 138 -17.67 0.55 -10.94
N THR A 139 -17.71 0.47 -12.28
CA THR A 139 -18.61 -0.48 -12.94
C THR A 139 -18.06 -1.92 -12.88
N GLU A 140 -18.89 -2.93 -13.15
CA GLU A 140 -18.43 -4.32 -13.24
C GLU A 140 -17.43 -4.48 -14.40
N GLU A 141 -17.65 -3.79 -15.52
CA GLU A 141 -16.74 -3.75 -16.67
C GLU A 141 -15.41 -3.10 -16.33
N ASP A 142 -15.41 -1.97 -15.62
CA ASP A 142 -14.18 -1.29 -15.18
C ASP A 142 -13.36 -2.18 -14.23
N LEU A 143 -14.02 -2.93 -13.34
CA LEU A 143 -13.34 -3.89 -12.48
C LEU A 143 -12.65 -4.98 -13.31
N LYS A 144 -13.38 -5.57 -14.25
CA LYS A 144 -12.86 -6.59 -15.13
C LYS A 144 -11.67 -6.08 -15.93
N GLU A 145 -11.79 -4.90 -16.53
CA GLU A 145 -10.69 -4.28 -17.28
C GLU A 145 -9.47 -4.03 -16.38
N GLN A 146 -9.66 -3.55 -15.15
CA GLN A 146 -8.55 -3.31 -14.22
C GLN A 146 -7.85 -4.61 -13.78
N VAL A 147 -8.59 -5.69 -13.63
CA VAL A 147 -8.08 -7.01 -13.26
C VAL A 147 -7.34 -7.67 -14.44
N GLU A 148 -7.86 -7.51 -15.66
CA GLU A 148 -7.28 -8.07 -16.89
C GLU A 148 -6.07 -7.27 -17.43
N ARG A 149 -6.06 -5.92 -17.29
CA ARG A 149 -4.97 -5.07 -17.79
C ARG A 149 -3.71 -5.07 -16.93
N LYS A 150 -3.79 -5.47 -15.65
CA LYS A 150 -2.76 -5.12 -14.65
C LYS A 150 -1.68 -6.16 -14.37
N GLY A 151 -1.61 -7.31 -15.05
CA GLY A 151 -0.51 -8.23 -14.78
C GLY A 151 -0.31 -9.36 -15.79
N ASP A 152 0.94 -9.85 -15.82
CA ASP A 152 1.32 -11.12 -16.45
C ASP A 152 0.73 -12.34 -15.71
N VAL A 153 0.29 -12.12 -14.46
CA VAL A 153 -0.28 -13.14 -13.58
C VAL A 153 -1.79 -12.97 -13.51
N PRO A 154 -2.59 -14.01 -13.84
CA PRO A 154 -4.03 -13.93 -13.79
C PRO A 154 -4.55 -13.87 -12.35
N PHE A 155 -5.63 -13.12 -12.15
CA PHE A 155 -6.40 -13.18 -10.93
C PHE A 155 -7.29 -14.43 -10.91
N LYS A 156 -7.43 -15.01 -9.73
CA LYS A 156 -8.36 -16.08 -9.43
C LYS A 156 -9.34 -15.61 -8.37
N GLU A 157 -10.58 -16.06 -8.47
CA GLU A 157 -11.56 -15.86 -7.42
C GLU A 157 -11.25 -16.76 -6.22
N ILE A 158 -11.32 -16.18 -5.02
CA ILE A 158 -11.06 -16.85 -3.75
C ILE A 158 -12.20 -16.57 -2.77
N SER A 159 -12.36 -17.42 -1.75
CA SER A 159 -13.40 -17.15 -0.75
C SER A 159 -13.06 -15.91 0.07
N PHE A 160 -14.09 -15.27 0.63
CA PHE A 160 -13.88 -14.14 1.54
C PHE A 160 -13.04 -14.52 2.77
N GLU A 161 -13.19 -15.74 3.28
CA GLU A 161 -12.39 -16.21 4.41
C GLU A 161 -10.91 -16.41 4.03
N GLU A 162 -10.64 -16.92 2.83
CA GLU A 162 -9.28 -17.03 2.29
C GLU A 162 -8.67 -15.64 2.06
N PHE A 163 -9.46 -14.71 1.52
CA PHE A 163 -9.06 -13.32 1.36
C PHE A 163 -8.67 -12.70 2.70
N GLN A 164 -9.51 -12.85 3.73
CA GLN A 164 -9.23 -12.35 5.07
C GLN A 164 -7.96 -12.96 5.68
N LYS A 165 -7.74 -14.28 5.51
CA LYS A 165 -6.50 -14.95 5.96
C LYS A 165 -5.26 -14.38 5.26
N LEU A 166 -5.35 -14.14 3.95
CA LEU A 166 -4.29 -13.56 3.14
C LEU A 166 -3.95 -12.13 3.61
N ILE A 167 -4.96 -11.28 3.82
CA ILE A 167 -4.73 -9.92 4.35
C ILE A 167 -4.17 -9.96 5.77
N ARG A 168 -4.68 -10.86 6.63
CA ARG A 168 -4.18 -11.05 7.99
C ARG A 168 -2.71 -11.43 8.01
N TRP A 169 -2.27 -12.27 7.07
CA TRP A 169 -0.86 -12.61 6.91
C TRP A 169 -0.02 -11.40 6.50
N GLY A 170 -0.46 -10.62 5.51
CA GLY A 170 0.21 -9.37 5.11
C GLY A 170 0.33 -8.37 6.27
N LEU A 171 -0.71 -8.22 7.08
CA LEU A 171 -0.68 -7.38 8.30
C LEU A 171 0.34 -7.87 9.32
N GLU A 172 0.43 -9.19 9.52
CA GLU A 172 1.36 -9.79 10.47
C GLU A 172 2.82 -9.58 10.05
N ILE A 173 3.12 -9.73 8.76
CA ILE A 173 4.45 -9.38 8.22
C ILE A 173 4.75 -7.91 8.46
N ALA A 174 3.85 -7.01 8.02
CA ALA A 174 4.02 -5.57 8.17
C ALA A 174 4.26 -5.17 9.64
N ARG A 175 3.55 -5.80 10.58
CA ARG A 175 3.72 -5.60 12.03
C ARG A 175 5.12 -6.02 12.49
N GLN A 176 5.60 -7.20 12.09
CA GLN A 176 6.90 -7.72 12.53
C GLN A 176 8.08 -6.92 11.94
N VAL A 177 7.99 -6.50 10.69
CA VAL A 177 9.05 -5.70 10.02
C VAL A 177 8.84 -4.18 10.11
N LYS A 178 7.83 -3.75 10.88
CA LYS A 178 7.49 -2.34 11.14
C LYS A 178 7.20 -1.54 9.85
N THR A 179 6.60 -2.18 8.84
CA THR A 179 6.12 -1.50 7.63
C THR A 179 4.92 -0.60 8.00
N PRO A 180 4.92 0.68 7.62
CA PRO A 180 3.74 1.53 7.77
C PRO A 180 2.57 1.00 6.94
N ILE A 181 1.41 0.83 7.57
CA ILE A 181 0.18 0.47 6.86
C ILE A 181 -0.32 1.67 6.04
N PRO A 182 -0.66 1.51 4.75
CA PRO A 182 -1.22 2.57 3.92
C PRO A 182 -2.47 3.23 4.54
N GLU A 183 -2.64 4.54 4.38
CA GLU A 183 -3.78 5.27 4.95
C GLU A 183 -5.11 4.82 4.34
N GLU A 184 -5.13 4.53 3.05
CA GLU A 184 -6.26 3.95 2.34
C GLU A 184 -6.73 2.65 3.04
N PHE A 185 -5.80 1.78 3.44
CA PHE A 185 -6.12 0.56 4.16
C PHE A 185 -6.73 0.85 5.54
N LYS A 186 -6.22 1.86 6.26
CA LYS A 186 -6.75 2.23 7.59
C LYS A 186 -8.17 2.77 7.51
N ILE A 187 -8.46 3.61 6.51
CA ILE A 187 -9.76 4.24 6.33
C ILE A 187 -10.79 3.24 5.83
N TRP A 188 -10.42 2.46 4.81
CA TRP A 188 -11.33 1.56 4.11
C TRP A 188 -11.33 0.14 4.67
N GLY A 189 -10.49 -0.17 5.66
CA GLY A 189 -10.31 -1.51 6.23
C GLY A 189 -11.60 -2.16 6.74
N LYS A 190 -12.63 -1.37 7.03
CA LYS A 190 -13.99 -1.85 7.34
C LYS A 190 -14.58 -2.76 6.25
N MET A 191 -14.22 -2.54 4.97
CA MET A 191 -14.62 -3.41 3.86
C MET A 191 -14.15 -4.87 4.04
N LEU A 192 -13.11 -5.08 4.84
CA LEU A 192 -12.50 -6.39 5.08
C LEU A 192 -13.19 -7.14 6.22
N GLY A 193 -14.19 -6.54 6.87
CA GLY A 193 -14.79 -7.05 8.09
C GLY A 193 -13.81 -7.04 9.27
N ASP A 194 -14.16 -7.76 10.32
CA ASP A 194 -13.36 -7.82 11.54
C ASP A 194 -12.19 -8.81 11.43
N LEU A 195 -11.04 -8.30 11.01
CA LEU A 195 -9.79 -9.07 10.90
C LEU A 195 -9.22 -9.53 12.25
N SER A 196 -9.71 -9.01 13.39
CA SER A 196 -9.24 -9.46 14.71
C SER A 196 -9.70 -10.88 15.04
N LYS A 197 -10.81 -11.31 14.45
CA LYS A 197 -11.36 -12.68 14.55
C LYS A 197 -10.59 -13.69 13.69
N VAL A 198 -9.76 -13.21 12.77
CA VAL A 198 -8.97 -14.06 11.87
C VAL A 198 -7.66 -14.44 12.59
N PRO A 199 -7.42 -15.73 12.84
CA PRO A 199 -6.22 -16.15 13.55
C PRO A 199 -4.96 -15.75 12.76
N PRO A 200 -3.85 -15.43 13.44
CA PRO A 200 -2.58 -15.18 12.76
C PRO A 200 -2.13 -16.41 11.97
N PRO A 201 -1.30 -16.23 10.93
CA PRO A 201 -0.75 -17.34 10.16
C PRO A 201 0.03 -18.29 11.09
N LYS A 202 -0.17 -19.60 10.92
CA LYS A 202 0.56 -20.64 11.66
C LYS A 202 1.90 -20.93 11.01
N GLY A 203 2.89 -21.28 11.83
CA GLY A 203 4.23 -21.66 11.39
C GLY A 203 5.11 -20.43 11.15
N SER A 204 5.98 -20.53 10.16
CA SER A 204 6.91 -19.46 9.78
C SER A 204 6.17 -18.23 9.24
N LEU A 205 6.76 -17.04 9.48
CA LEU A 205 6.24 -15.78 8.97
C LEU A 205 6.26 -15.72 7.44
N TYR A 206 7.33 -16.25 6.84
CA TYR A 206 7.54 -16.31 5.41
C TYR A 206 7.51 -17.77 4.96
N LYS A 207 6.78 -18.06 3.88
CA LYS A 207 6.58 -19.42 3.38
C LYS A 207 7.10 -19.57 1.96
N CYS A 208 7.41 -20.80 1.56
CA CYS A 208 7.74 -21.15 0.19
C CYS A 208 6.58 -20.83 -0.76
N ALA A 209 6.84 -20.08 -1.84
CA ALA A 209 5.78 -19.69 -2.77
C ALA A 209 5.21 -20.88 -3.57
N LYS A 210 6.01 -21.91 -3.86
CA LYS A 210 5.55 -23.07 -4.62
C LYS A 210 4.73 -24.08 -3.80
N CYS A 211 5.10 -24.32 -2.55
CA CYS A 211 4.51 -25.42 -1.76
C CYS A 211 3.91 -25.00 -0.42
N GLY A 212 3.94 -23.70 -0.10
CA GLY A 212 3.46 -23.16 1.18
C GLY A 212 4.22 -23.65 2.42
N GLY A 213 5.34 -24.36 2.22
CA GLY A 213 6.15 -24.92 3.30
C GLY A 213 6.82 -23.84 4.14
N ASP A 214 6.98 -24.12 5.42
CA ASP A 214 7.62 -23.18 6.35
C ASP A 214 9.11 -23.00 6.06
N LEU A 215 9.58 -21.75 6.18
CA LEU A 215 11.00 -21.44 6.08
C LEU A 215 11.70 -21.57 7.45
N PRO A 216 13.00 -21.92 7.49
CA PRO A 216 13.76 -21.99 8.74
C PRO A 216 13.82 -20.63 9.47
N ASP A 217 13.87 -20.67 10.80
CA ASP A 217 13.88 -19.47 11.64
C ASP A 217 15.06 -18.54 11.31
N GLU A 218 16.25 -19.09 11.02
CA GLU A 218 17.42 -18.25 10.67
C GLU A 218 17.20 -17.48 9.37
N ALA A 219 16.53 -18.11 8.38
CA ALA A 219 16.18 -17.45 7.13
C ALA A 219 15.11 -16.37 7.36
N VAL A 220 14.11 -16.66 8.19
CA VAL A 220 13.04 -15.70 8.53
C VAL A 220 13.61 -14.46 9.24
N GLU A 221 14.53 -14.64 10.19
CA GLU A 221 15.16 -13.50 10.88
C GLU A 221 16.03 -12.66 9.94
N LEU A 222 16.79 -13.30 9.03
CA LEU A 222 17.54 -12.59 8.00
C LEU A 222 16.62 -11.79 7.08
N MET A 223 15.49 -12.38 6.68
CA MET A 223 14.49 -11.72 5.83
C MET A 223 13.90 -10.50 6.53
N LYS A 224 13.54 -10.61 7.81
CA LYS A 224 13.04 -9.49 8.61
C LYS A 224 14.06 -8.35 8.71
N GLN A 225 15.34 -8.68 8.90
CA GLN A 225 16.42 -7.71 9.03
C GLN A 225 16.54 -6.80 7.79
N TYR A 226 16.36 -7.36 6.59
CA TYR A 226 16.52 -6.62 5.33
C TYR A 226 15.21 -6.31 4.61
N ALA A 227 14.05 -6.62 5.19
CA ALA A 227 12.73 -6.39 4.59
C ALA A 227 12.45 -4.94 4.14
N GLN A 228 13.10 -3.95 4.74
CA GLN A 228 12.92 -2.54 4.36
C GLN A 228 13.87 -2.09 3.23
N GLN A 229 14.86 -2.90 2.85
CA GLN A 229 15.85 -2.56 1.83
C GLN A 229 15.40 -3.05 0.45
N ASP A 230 15.18 -2.10 -0.48
CA ASP A 230 14.72 -2.41 -1.84
C ASP A 230 15.83 -3.02 -2.73
N ASP A 231 17.09 -2.85 -2.35
CA ASP A 231 18.28 -3.28 -3.08
C ASP A 231 18.79 -4.68 -2.71
N ILE A 232 18.23 -5.28 -1.67
CA ILE A 232 18.54 -6.65 -1.27
C ILE A 232 17.49 -7.57 -1.84
N GLN A 233 17.95 -8.60 -2.55
CA GLN A 233 17.12 -9.70 -3.01
C GLN A 233 17.42 -10.98 -2.23
N PHE A 234 16.38 -11.70 -1.84
CA PHE A 234 16.48 -13.01 -1.23
C PHE A 234 16.35 -14.10 -2.28
N TYR A 235 17.41 -14.88 -2.44
CA TYR A 235 17.36 -16.14 -3.14
C TYR A 235 17.01 -17.26 -2.17
N ILE A 236 15.82 -17.85 -2.31
CA ILE A 236 15.31 -18.86 -1.38
C ILE A 236 15.25 -20.22 -2.07
N LEU A 237 15.95 -21.21 -1.51
CA LEU A 237 15.82 -22.63 -1.88
C LEU A 237 14.96 -23.37 -0.86
N CYS A 238 13.76 -23.81 -1.27
CA CYS A 238 12.90 -24.59 -0.42
C CYS A 238 13.40 -26.04 -0.30
N ARG A 239 13.82 -26.43 0.90
CA ARG A 239 14.27 -27.81 1.19
C ARG A 239 13.19 -28.88 0.97
N LYS A 240 11.90 -28.51 1.03
CA LYS A 240 10.77 -29.44 0.89
C LYS A 240 10.44 -29.80 -0.56
N CYS A 241 10.45 -28.83 -1.47
CA CYS A 241 10.03 -29.03 -2.86
C CYS A 241 11.14 -28.74 -3.89
N GLY A 242 12.34 -28.38 -3.44
CA GLY A 242 13.46 -27.97 -4.31
C GLY A 242 13.19 -26.68 -5.10
N GLY A 243 12.09 -25.97 -4.80
CA GLY A 243 11.74 -24.73 -5.47
C GLY A 243 12.77 -23.63 -5.19
N GLN A 244 13.13 -22.91 -6.24
CA GLN A 244 14.04 -21.77 -6.22
C GLN A 244 13.23 -20.51 -6.50
N PHE A 245 13.45 -19.47 -5.71
CA PHE A 245 12.70 -18.24 -5.82
C PHE A 245 13.58 -17.02 -5.61
N GLU A 246 13.22 -15.95 -6.29
CA GLU A 246 13.79 -14.61 -6.17
C GLU A 246 12.64 -13.64 -5.89
N ASP A 247 12.91 -12.62 -5.08
CA ASP A 247 11.94 -11.62 -4.62
C ASP A 247 12.14 -10.22 -5.23
#